data_AF-A0A9N8HNH6-F1
#
_entry.id   AF-A0A9N8HNH6-F1
#
_cell.length_a   1.000
_cell.length_b   1.000
_cell.length_c   1.000
_cell.angle_alpha   90.00
_cell.angle_beta   90.00
_cell.angle_gamma   90.00
#
_symmetry.space_group_name_H-M   'P 1'
#
loop_
_entity.id
_entity.type
_entity.pdbx_description
1 polymer ?
#
loop_
_entity_poly.entity_id
_entity_poly.type
_entity_poly.pdbx_seq_one_letter_code
_entity_poly.pdbx_strand_id
1 'polypeptide(L)'
;MPLSSVPLQRIQWFIPYLNIAWVGAFLLATARDNVIAAVLGVQMISFLCLYLVGLLGNHQVKVYNFMSNMVYVAVFVAFLLYGLIWSGTSASATLWYFRIPELVLLWWIPQIGAIVYILVLPSINEILPQQLYLGNMAAAQAPELLEEFRITHILELHDEHKKNDPLQVKPELLQLEASDFLGSDKTLLKVAPPGLEFMDKVLKDPKNRLFVHCAAGGSRSPAMIVHYLVYSGREKSVEEAVKTVRSGRPFVDIGSDHLDDIKGYHEEKSRGKRD
;
A
#
# COMPACT_ATOMS: atom_id res chain seq x y z
N MET A 1 -10.51 32.17 1.87
CA MET A 1 -9.13 32.26 2.35
C MET A 1 -8.54 30.85 2.34
N PRO A 2 -7.49 30.55 1.58
CA PRO A 2 -6.86 29.24 1.64
C PRO A 2 -5.99 29.19 2.90
N LEU A 3 -6.18 28.15 3.71
CA LEU A 3 -5.27 27.79 4.79
C LEU A 3 -3.88 27.56 4.18
N SER A 4 -2.96 28.47 4.51
CA SER A 4 -1.56 28.41 4.16
C SER A 4 -0.96 27.06 4.54
N SER A 5 -0.35 26.41 3.56
CA SER A 5 0.54 25.28 3.72
C SER A 5 1.63 25.63 4.73
N VAL A 6 1.57 25.00 5.91
CA VAL A 6 2.72 24.97 6.82
C VAL A 6 3.87 24.27 6.06
N PRO A 7 5.08 24.83 6.00
CA PRO A 7 6.17 24.22 5.24
C PRO A 7 6.62 22.93 5.95
N LEU A 8 6.10 21.79 5.46
CA LEU A 8 6.41 20.40 5.85
C LEU A 8 7.91 20.08 5.89
N GLN A 9 8.74 20.86 5.19
CA GLN A 9 10.20 20.72 5.20
C GLN A 9 10.84 20.95 6.57
N ARG A 10 10.24 21.74 7.48
CA ARG A 10 10.83 21.98 8.81
C ARG A 10 10.62 20.82 9.79
N ILE A 11 9.59 20.00 9.61
CA ILE A 11 9.28 18.88 10.52
C ILE A 11 10.19 17.67 10.26
N GLN A 12 10.60 17.44 9.01
CA GLN A 12 11.52 16.35 8.62
C GLN A 12 12.87 16.39 9.36
N TRP A 13 13.38 17.58 9.68
CA TRP A 13 14.66 17.73 10.39
C TRP A 13 14.57 17.45 11.89
N PHE A 14 13.38 17.50 12.50
CA PHE A 14 13.22 17.26 13.94
C PHE A 14 13.14 15.77 14.32
N ILE A 15 12.66 14.93 13.40
CA ILE A 15 12.44 13.49 13.60
C ILE A 15 13.72 12.71 13.98
N PRO A 16 14.89 12.93 13.36
CA PRO A 16 16.12 12.23 13.77
C PRO A 16 16.63 12.64 15.16
N TYR A 17 16.42 13.90 15.60
CA TYR A 17 16.82 14.35 16.93
C TYR A 17 15.92 13.80 18.03
N LEU A 18 14.63 13.58 17.74
CA LEU A 18 13.78 12.79 18.63
C LEU A 18 14.39 11.38 18.77
N ASN A 19 14.68 10.68 17.68
CA ASN A 19 15.18 9.29 17.73
C ASN A 19 16.44 9.11 18.61
N ILE A 20 17.37 10.07 18.63
CA ILE A 20 18.59 9.99 19.47
C ILE A 20 18.26 10.14 20.96
N ALA A 21 17.39 11.09 21.32
CA ALA A 21 16.93 11.26 22.70
C ALA A 21 16.12 10.03 23.18
N TRP A 22 15.40 9.35 22.27
CA TRP A 22 14.61 8.15 22.56
C TRP A 22 15.45 6.88 22.74
N VAL A 23 16.52 6.71 21.96
CA VAL A 23 17.51 5.63 22.18
C VAL A 23 18.15 5.78 23.58
N GLY A 24 18.44 7.01 24.01
CA GLY A 24 18.91 7.30 25.36
C GLY A 24 17.91 6.88 26.45
N ALA A 25 16.62 7.18 26.27
CA ALA A 25 15.56 6.79 27.21
C ALA A 25 15.32 5.27 27.25
N PHE A 26 15.41 4.58 26.11
CA PHE A 26 15.33 3.13 26.01
C PHE A 26 16.49 2.45 26.77
N LEU A 27 17.72 2.91 26.54
CA LEU A 27 18.91 2.41 27.24
C LEU A 27 18.82 2.61 28.77
N LEU A 28 18.29 3.75 29.22
CA LEU A 28 18.04 4.03 30.64
C LEU A 28 16.94 3.14 31.24
N ALA A 29 15.91 2.79 30.48
CA ALA A 29 14.83 1.91 30.93
C ALA A 29 15.27 0.43 30.98
N THR A 30 16.09 -0.01 30.01
CA THR A 30 16.73 -1.34 30.03
C THR A 30 17.75 -1.48 31.16
N ALA A 31 18.41 -0.38 31.56
CA ALA A 31 19.34 -0.37 32.70
C ALA A 31 18.66 -0.49 34.07
N ARG A 32 17.32 -0.38 34.15
CA ARG A 32 16.52 -0.48 35.39
C ARG A 32 15.66 -1.75 35.45
N ASP A 33 15.97 -2.78 34.66
CA ASP A 33 15.21 -4.04 34.56
C ASP A 33 13.71 -3.89 34.22
N ASN A 34 13.30 -2.73 33.71
CA ASN A 34 11.89 -2.44 33.41
C ASN A 34 11.62 -2.49 31.90
N VAL A 35 12.09 -3.58 31.29
CA VAL A 35 12.03 -3.85 29.84
C VAL A 35 10.60 -3.76 29.29
N ILE A 36 9.60 -4.12 30.10
CA ILE A 36 8.17 -4.06 29.71
C ILE A 36 7.72 -2.60 29.50
N ALA A 37 8.10 -1.68 30.39
CA ALA A 37 7.78 -0.27 30.23
C ALA A 37 8.48 0.37 29.02
N ALA A 38 9.71 -0.07 28.74
CA ALA A 38 10.46 0.36 27.55
C ALA A 38 9.78 -0.11 26.26
N VAL A 39 9.37 -1.38 26.21
CA VAL A 39 8.67 -1.97 25.05
C VAL A 39 7.29 -1.34 24.85
N LEU A 40 6.49 -1.19 25.92
CA LEU A 40 5.17 -0.55 25.85
C LEU A 40 5.26 0.92 25.44
N GLY A 41 6.31 1.64 25.88
CA GLY A 41 6.58 3.00 25.45
C GLY A 41 6.88 3.10 23.95
N VAL A 42 7.77 2.23 23.43
CA VAL A 42 8.08 2.18 21.99
C VAL A 42 6.85 1.81 21.15
N GLN A 43 5.96 0.95 21.67
CA GLN A 43 4.70 0.58 21.01
C GLN A 43 3.70 1.73 20.98
N MET A 44 3.42 2.39 22.12
CA MET A 44 2.51 3.55 22.17
C MET A 44 2.96 4.64 21.21
N ILE A 45 4.27 4.83 21.07
CA ILE A 45 4.84 5.84 20.18
C ILE A 45 4.76 5.39 18.71
N SER A 46 4.97 4.10 18.42
CA SER A 46 4.74 3.55 17.08
C SER A 46 3.28 3.71 16.65
N PHE A 47 2.32 3.48 17.55
CA PHE A 47 0.90 3.74 17.32
C PHE A 47 0.58 5.22 17.14
N LEU A 48 1.22 6.10 17.91
CA LEU A 48 1.07 7.55 17.74
C LEU A 48 1.64 8.02 16.39
N CYS A 49 2.77 7.46 15.97
CA CYS A 49 3.34 7.68 14.64
C CYS A 49 2.42 7.15 13.54
N LEU A 50 1.80 5.98 13.71
CA LEU A 50 0.78 5.44 12.79
C LEU A 50 -0.44 6.38 12.68
N TYR A 51 -0.94 6.88 13.81
CA TYR A 51 -2.06 7.84 13.84
C TYR A 51 -1.71 9.15 13.13
N LEU A 52 -0.52 9.70 13.40
CA LEU A 52 -0.04 10.95 12.80
C LEU A 52 0.31 10.79 11.31
N VAL A 53 0.83 9.63 10.89
CA VAL A 53 1.08 9.31 9.47
C VAL A 53 -0.22 9.08 8.71
N GLY A 54 -1.21 8.43 9.33
CA GLY A 54 -2.56 8.30 8.78
C GLY A 54 -3.24 9.66 8.56
N LEU A 55 -2.96 10.65 9.42
CA LEU A 55 -3.44 12.03 9.26
C LEU A 55 -2.72 12.83 8.16
N LEU A 56 -1.53 12.41 7.72
CA LEU A 56 -0.67 13.19 6.80
C LEU A 56 -0.63 12.68 5.35
N GLY A 57 -1.38 11.62 5.03
CA GLY A 57 -1.60 11.20 3.65
C GLY A 57 -0.41 10.52 2.93
N ASN A 58 -0.69 10.14 1.68
CA ASN A 58 -0.15 9.01 0.91
C ASN A 58 1.37 8.81 0.77
N HIS A 59 2.24 9.76 1.11
CA HIS A 59 3.66 9.69 0.74
C HIS A 59 4.55 8.80 1.64
N GLN A 60 3.99 8.15 2.66
CA GLN A 60 4.77 7.64 3.79
C GLN A 60 4.86 6.11 3.91
N VAL A 61 4.28 5.29 3.03
CA VAL A 61 4.36 3.81 3.19
C VAL A 61 5.80 3.28 3.00
N LYS A 62 6.59 3.85 2.09
CA LYS A 62 8.01 3.49 1.92
C LYS A 62 8.87 3.96 3.08
N VAL A 63 8.58 5.15 3.60
CA VAL A 63 9.26 5.71 4.79
C VAL A 63 8.90 4.91 6.03
N TYR A 64 7.63 4.47 6.16
CA TYR A 64 7.17 3.55 7.20
C TYR A 64 7.95 2.23 7.14
N ASN A 65 7.95 1.53 5.99
CA ASN A 65 8.67 0.26 5.86
C ASN A 65 10.17 0.43 6.11
N PHE A 66 10.78 1.53 5.66
CA PHE A 66 12.18 1.82 5.89
C PHE A 66 12.48 2.13 7.36
N MET A 67 11.73 3.03 7.99
CA MET A 67 11.92 3.43 9.38
C MET A 67 11.59 2.30 10.35
N SER A 68 10.53 1.55 10.08
CA SER A 68 10.17 0.36 10.85
C SER A 68 11.31 -0.66 10.76
N ASN A 69 11.81 -0.96 9.56
CA ASN A 69 12.93 -1.88 9.37
C ASN A 69 14.21 -1.39 10.07
N MET A 70 14.53 -0.10 10.04
CA MET A 70 15.69 0.43 10.76
C MET A 70 15.57 0.30 12.28
N VAL A 71 14.40 0.61 12.84
CA VAL A 71 14.15 0.44 14.28
C VAL A 71 14.20 -1.04 14.65
N TYR A 72 13.67 -1.94 13.82
CA TYR A 72 13.75 -3.39 14.06
C TYR A 72 15.16 -3.95 13.96
N VAL A 73 15.96 -3.51 12.99
CA VAL A 73 17.38 -3.90 12.89
C VAL A 73 18.15 -3.39 14.11
N ALA A 74 17.90 -2.16 14.55
CA ALA A 74 18.55 -1.61 15.74
C ALA A 74 18.16 -2.39 17.01
N VAL A 75 16.88 -2.72 17.18
CA VAL A 75 16.39 -3.54 18.29
C VAL A 75 16.99 -4.95 18.21
N PHE A 76 17.00 -5.59 17.04
CA PHE A 76 17.57 -6.94 16.84
C PHE A 76 19.08 -6.98 17.08
N VAL A 77 19.84 -5.98 16.62
CA VAL A 77 21.28 -5.87 16.88
C VAL A 77 21.55 -5.62 18.36
N ALA A 78 20.81 -4.72 19.02
CA ALA A 78 20.91 -4.52 20.46
C ALA A 78 20.58 -5.81 21.24
N PHE A 79 19.64 -6.61 20.72
CA PHE A 79 19.24 -7.91 21.26
C PHE A 79 20.31 -9.00 21.10
N LEU A 80 20.98 -9.07 19.95
CA LEU A 80 22.13 -9.95 19.71
C LEU A 80 23.32 -9.58 20.60
N LEU A 81 23.60 -8.28 20.73
CA LEU A 81 24.65 -7.78 21.61
C LEU A 81 24.36 -8.08 23.08
N TYR A 82 23.10 -7.93 23.53
CA TYR A 82 22.69 -8.30 24.88
C TYR A 82 22.87 -9.81 25.15
N GLY A 83 22.45 -10.67 24.20
CA GLY A 83 22.64 -12.11 24.29
C GLY A 83 24.10 -12.54 24.34
N LEU A 84 24.98 -11.87 23.59
CA LEU A 84 26.43 -12.09 23.64
C LEU A 84 27.03 -11.71 25.00
N ILE A 85 26.62 -10.57 25.57
CA ILE A 85 27.09 -10.07 26.87
C ILE A 85 26.63 -10.97 28.04
N TRP A 86 25.44 -11.57 27.95
CA TRP A 86 24.82 -12.34 29.04
C TRP A 86 24.82 -13.87 28.87
N SER A 87 25.55 -14.38 27.87
CA SER A 87 25.71 -15.82 27.58
C SER A 87 26.44 -16.62 28.69
N GLY A 88 26.92 -15.97 29.75
CA GLY A 88 27.72 -16.57 30.82
C GLY A 88 26.94 -17.17 32.01
N THR A 89 25.62 -16.97 32.13
CA THR A 89 24.86 -17.48 33.29
C THR A 89 23.63 -18.28 32.86
N SER A 90 23.50 -19.53 33.31
CA SER A 90 22.46 -20.47 32.85
C SER A 90 21.02 -20.03 33.14
N ALA A 91 20.78 -19.23 34.18
CA ALA A 91 19.45 -18.76 34.57
C ALA A 91 18.88 -17.67 33.64
N SER A 92 19.73 -16.79 33.10
CA SER A 92 19.32 -15.74 32.16
C SER A 92 18.92 -16.32 30.81
N ALA A 93 19.56 -17.40 30.35
CA ALA A 93 19.21 -18.09 29.11
C ALA A 93 17.83 -18.78 29.15
N THR A 94 17.43 -19.33 30.31
CA THR A 94 16.13 -20.01 30.47
C THR A 94 14.96 -19.02 30.53
N LEU A 95 15.09 -17.93 31.30
CA LEU A 95 14.09 -16.86 31.32
C LEU A 95 13.91 -16.18 29.95
N TRP A 96 14.96 -16.21 29.14
CA TRP A 96 14.97 -15.72 27.77
C TRP A 96 14.15 -16.58 26.80
N TYR A 97 14.29 -17.91 26.86
CA TYR A 97 13.52 -18.82 26.01
C TYR A 97 12.00 -18.66 26.19
N PHE A 98 11.57 -18.37 27.42
CA PHE A 98 10.16 -18.11 27.74
C PHE A 98 9.63 -16.75 27.24
N ARG A 99 10.51 -15.81 26.82
CA ARG A 99 10.15 -14.47 26.32
C ARG A 99 10.11 -14.36 24.78
N ILE A 100 10.57 -15.39 24.08
CA ILE A 100 10.58 -15.46 22.60
C ILE A 100 9.17 -15.34 22.01
N PRO A 101 8.11 -15.97 22.57
CA PRO A 101 6.75 -15.84 22.04
C PRO A 101 6.23 -14.40 22.05
N GLU A 102 6.48 -13.62 23.10
CA GLU A 102 6.07 -12.22 23.18
C GLU A 102 6.81 -11.36 22.14
N LEU A 103 8.08 -11.64 21.89
CA LEU A 103 8.87 -10.92 20.89
C LEU A 103 8.46 -11.24 19.46
N VAL A 104 8.11 -12.50 19.18
CA VAL A 104 7.52 -12.91 17.89
C VAL A 104 6.17 -12.23 17.68
N LEU A 105 5.33 -12.16 18.71
CA LEU A 105 4.05 -11.42 18.66
C LEU A 105 4.28 -9.93 18.41
N LEU A 106 5.25 -9.31 19.09
CA LEU A 106 5.66 -7.92 18.85
C LEU A 106 6.19 -7.68 17.43
N TRP A 107 6.80 -8.69 16.81
CA TRP A 107 7.26 -8.66 15.42
C TRP A 107 6.10 -8.72 14.42
N TRP A 108 5.06 -9.49 14.74
CA TRP A 108 3.91 -9.72 13.86
C TRP A 108 2.85 -8.62 13.96
N ILE A 109 2.62 -8.01 15.14
CA ILE A 109 1.57 -7.01 15.34
C ILE A 109 1.63 -5.83 14.34
N PRO A 110 2.81 -5.24 14.02
CA PRO A 110 2.90 -4.13 13.06
C PRO A 110 2.69 -4.57 11.60
N GLN A 111 3.14 -5.78 11.25
CA GLN A 111 2.90 -6.39 9.94
C GLN A 111 1.41 -6.68 9.74
N ILE A 112 0.76 -7.25 10.77
CA ILE A 112 -0.68 -7.48 10.80
C ILE A 112 -1.42 -6.13 10.74
N GLY A 113 -0.98 -5.11 11.48
CA GLY A 113 -1.56 -3.77 11.45
C GLY A 113 -1.52 -3.13 10.05
N ALA A 114 -0.39 -3.27 9.33
CA ALA A 114 -0.27 -2.80 7.96
C ALA A 114 -1.17 -3.57 6.98
N ILE A 115 -1.26 -4.89 7.13
CA ILE A 115 -2.17 -5.73 6.32
C ILE A 115 -3.63 -5.33 6.56
N VAL A 116 -4.03 -5.15 7.82
CA VAL A 116 -5.38 -4.70 8.18
C VAL A 116 -5.64 -3.31 7.61
N TYR A 117 -4.70 -2.37 7.72
CA TYR A 117 -4.84 -1.03 7.15
C TYR A 117 -5.05 -1.06 5.63
N ILE A 118 -4.28 -1.87 4.89
CA ILE A 118 -4.35 -1.94 3.43
C ILE A 118 -5.63 -2.65 2.95
N LEU A 119 -6.05 -3.71 3.64
CA LEU A 119 -7.17 -4.55 3.20
C LEU A 119 -8.53 -4.14 3.75
N VAL A 120 -8.56 -3.63 4.98
CA VAL A 120 -9.81 -3.44 5.74
C VAL A 120 -10.27 -1.99 5.76
N LEU A 121 -9.36 -1.03 5.82
CA LEU A 121 -9.76 0.38 5.83
C LEU A 121 -10.07 0.88 4.41
N PRO A 122 -11.23 1.51 4.17
CA PRO A 122 -11.58 2.10 2.89
C PRO A 122 -10.51 3.11 2.43
N SER A 123 -10.03 2.95 1.18
CA SER A 123 -9.04 3.85 0.61
C SER A 123 -9.27 4.08 -0.88
N ILE A 124 -9.43 5.36 -1.27
CA ILE A 124 -9.53 5.84 -2.65
C ILE A 124 -8.43 6.89 -2.88
N ASN A 125 -7.74 6.78 -4.01
CA ASN A 125 -6.75 7.76 -4.44
C ASN A 125 -6.99 8.18 -5.87
N GLU A 126 -6.88 9.48 -6.12
CA GLU A 126 -6.97 10.06 -7.45
C GLU A 126 -5.68 9.79 -8.24
N ILE A 127 -5.82 9.21 -9.43
CA ILE A 127 -4.72 8.95 -10.36
C ILE A 127 -4.74 9.98 -11.49
N LEU A 128 -5.92 10.21 -12.09
CA LEU A 128 -6.13 11.30 -13.04
C LEU A 128 -7.12 12.30 -12.45
N PRO A 129 -6.81 13.61 -12.51
CA PRO A 129 -7.65 14.65 -11.92
C PRO A 129 -9.11 14.53 -12.32
N GLN A 130 -9.95 14.33 -11.31
CA GLN A 130 -11.39 14.24 -11.35
C GLN A 130 -11.90 13.25 -12.39
N GLN A 131 -11.20 12.16 -12.67
CA GLN A 131 -11.65 11.20 -13.68
C GLN A 131 -11.36 9.76 -13.31
N LEU A 132 -10.14 9.46 -12.84
CA LEU A 132 -9.70 8.10 -12.58
C LEU A 132 -9.19 7.95 -11.15
N TYR A 133 -9.80 7.03 -10.42
CA TYR A 133 -9.48 6.73 -9.04
C TYR A 133 -9.07 5.26 -8.88
N LEU A 134 -8.16 5.00 -7.94
CA LEU A 134 -7.65 3.68 -7.59
C LEU A 134 -7.89 3.43 -6.10
N GLY A 135 -8.34 2.23 -5.75
CA GLY A 135 -8.54 1.86 -4.34
C GLY A 135 -8.67 0.38 -4.07
N ASN A 136 -9.17 0.07 -2.88
CA ASN A 136 -9.38 -1.28 -2.38
C ASN A 136 -10.86 -1.66 -2.32
N MET A 137 -11.14 -2.93 -2.04
CA MET A 137 -12.51 -3.47 -1.95
C MET A 137 -13.31 -2.82 -0.82
N ALA A 138 -12.67 -2.49 0.32
CA ALA A 138 -13.34 -1.80 1.42
C ALA A 138 -13.92 -0.43 1.00
N ALA A 139 -13.21 0.31 0.14
CA ALA A 139 -13.73 1.54 -0.47
C ALA A 139 -14.89 1.31 -1.43
N ALA A 140 -14.85 0.23 -2.22
CA ALA A 140 -15.96 -0.13 -3.11
C ALA A 140 -17.26 -0.45 -2.35
N GLN A 141 -17.13 -0.88 -1.10
CA GLN A 141 -18.25 -1.23 -0.21
C GLN A 141 -18.68 -0.09 0.71
N ALA A 142 -18.07 1.10 0.62
CA ALA A 142 -18.37 2.27 1.44
C ALA A 142 -19.17 3.31 0.64
N PRO A 143 -20.51 3.35 0.74
CA PRO A 143 -21.34 4.23 -0.06
C PRO A 143 -21.03 5.72 0.16
N GLU A 144 -20.69 6.11 1.40
CA GLU A 144 -20.37 7.51 1.71
C GLU A 144 -19.14 7.99 0.93
N LEU A 145 -18.15 7.09 0.77
CA LEU A 145 -16.93 7.39 0.03
C LEU A 145 -17.19 7.46 -1.48
N LEU A 146 -18.02 6.56 -2.01
CA LEU A 146 -18.42 6.61 -3.43
C LEU A 146 -19.20 7.89 -3.74
N GLU A 147 -20.06 8.35 -2.82
CA GLU A 147 -20.78 9.62 -2.95
C GLU A 147 -19.85 10.83 -2.83
N GLU A 148 -18.93 10.84 -1.86
CA GLU A 148 -17.94 11.91 -1.66
C GLU A 148 -17.10 12.15 -2.92
N PHE A 149 -16.57 11.08 -3.50
CA PHE A 149 -15.78 11.13 -4.74
C PHE A 149 -16.64 11.20 -6.01
N ARG A 150 -17.98 11.16 -5.86
CA ARG A 150 -18.99 11.18 -6.94
C ARG A 150 -18.74 10.10 -7.99
N ILE A 151 -18.40 8.90 -7.55
CA ILE A 151 -18.10 7.77 -8.42
C ILE A 151 -19.34 7.42 -9.27
N THR A 152 -19.12 7.35 -10.58
CA THR A 152 -20.18 7.07 -11.57
C THR A 152 -20.07 5.66 -12.16
N HIS A 153 -18.83 5.13 -12.23
CA HIS A 153 -18.51 3.84 -12.81
C HIS A 153 -17.48 3.13 -11.94
N ILE A 154 -17.58 1.81 -11.82
CA ILE A 154 -16.62 0.96 -11.13
C ILE A 154 -16.10 -0.12 -12.09
N LEU A 155 -14.79 -0.31 -12.09
CA LEU A 155 -14.12 -1.47 -12.67
C LEU A 155 -13.50 -2.30 -11.54
N GLU A 156 -14.06 -3.48 -11.30
CA GLU A 156 -13.62 -4.43 -10.29
C GLU A 156 -12.77 -5.55 -10.91
N LEU A 157 -11.63 -5.86 -10.29
CA LEU A 157 -10.78 -7.00 -10.63
C LEU A 157 -10.72 -7.99 -9.46
N HIS A 158 -11.19 -9.23 -9.66
CA HIS A 158 -11.35 -10.24 -8.60
C HIS A 158 -10.73 -11.61 -8.96
N ASP A 159 -10.39 -12.43 -7.96
CA ASP A 159 -9.68 -13.73 -8.10
C ASP A 159 -10.62 -14.92 -7.86
N GLU A 160 -11.70 -15.02 -8.66
CA GLU A 160 -12.73 -16.07 -8.60
C GLU A 160 -13.89 -15.94 -7.58
N HIS A 161 -15.08 -16.37 -8.04
CA HIS A 161 -16.35 -16.61 -7.34
C HIS A 161 -16.82 -15.68 -6.21
N LYS A 162 -16.92 -14.38 -6.48
CA LYS A 162 -17.98 -13.57 -5.89
C LYS A 162 -18.73 -12.83 -6.98
N LYS A 163 -19.95 -13.29 -7.30
CA LYS A 163 -21.00 -12.36 -7.68
C LYS A 163 -21.24 -11.52 -6.43
N ASN A 164 -20.55 -10.39 -6.30
CA ASN A 164 -21.04 -9.37 -5.39
C ASN A 164 -22.51 -9.16 -5.77
N ASP A 165 -23.40 -9.19 -4.78
CA ASP A 165 -24.77 -8.76 -5.01
C ASP A 165 -24.67 -7.41 -5.70
N PRO A 166 -25.30 -7.21 -6.88
CA PRO A 166 -25.21 -5.95 -7.58
C PRO A 166 -25.58 -4.88 -6.55
N LEU A 167 -24.61 -3.98 -6.28
CA LEU A 167 -24.86 -2.78 -5.49
C LEU A 167 -26.24 -2.28 -5.91
N GLN A 168 -27.13 -1.98 -4.96
CA GLN A 168 -28.57 -1.68 -5.20
C GLN A 168 -28.83 -0.39 -6.05
N VAL A 169 -27.83 -0.03 -6.84
CA VAL A 169 -27.63 0.93 -7.94
C VAL A 169 -27.25 2.34 -7.50
N LYS A 170 -25.95 2.61 -7.64
CA LYS A 170 -25.25 3.69 -8.39
C LYS A 170 -23.79 3.62 -7.94
N PRO A 171 -22.93 2.91 -8.68
CA PRO A 171 -22.48 3.24 -10.05
C PRO A 171 -22.59 2.09 -11.09
N GLU A 172 -22.37 2.36 -12.38
CA GLU A 172 -22.28 1.30 -13.43
C GLU A 172 -21.03 0.44 -13.19
N LEU A 173 -21.20 -0.88 -13.10
CA LEU A 173 -20.16 -1.81 -12.67
C LEU A 173 -19.75 -2.76 -13.79
N LEU A 174 -18.44 -2.83 -14.07
CA LEU A 174 -17.81 -3.92 -14.81
C LEU A 174 -16.95 -4.74 -13.85
N GLN A 175 -17.18 -6.06 -13.83
CA GLN A 175 -16.38 -7.02 -13.05
C GLN A 175 -15.57 -7.88 -14.01
N LEU A 176 -14.26 -7.98 -13.76
CA LEU A 176 -13.35 -8.82 -14.49
C LEU A 176 -12.65 -9.77 -13.54
N GLU A 177 -12.62 -11.04 -13.94
CA GLU A 177 -11.91 -12.06 -13.20
C GLU A 177 -10.44 -12.04 -13.61
N ALA A 178 -9.56 -11.60 -12.73
CA ALA A 178 -8.13 -11.49 -12.95
C ALA A 178 -7.39 -12.17 -11.80
N SER A 179 -6.55 -13.13 -12.14
CA SER A 179 -5.76 -13.89 -11.18
C SER A 179 -4.33 -13.38 -11.10
N ASP A 180 -3.79 -13.30 -9.87
CA ASP A 180 -2.39 -12.98 -9.60
C ASP A 180 -1.49 -14.24 -9.70
N PHE A 181 -2.05 -15.42 -10.00
CA PHE A 181 -1.29 -16.68 -10.07
C PHE A 181 -0.58 -16.87 -11.41
N LEU A 182 0.74 -17.07 -11.36
CA LEU A 182 1.57 -17.47 -12.50
C LEU A 182 1.03 -18.75 -13.14
N GLY A 183 0.83 -18.73 -14.47
CA GLY A 183 0.30 -19.87 -15.23
C GLY A 183 -1.23 -19.97 -15.25
N SER A 184 -1.96 -19.04 -14.64
CA SER A 184 -3.42 -18.97 -14.77
C SER A 184 -3.84 -18.63 -16.20
N ASP A 185 -4.94 -19.22 -16.67
CA ASP A 185 -5.56 -18.80 -17.94
C ASP A 185 -6.23 -17.43 -17.86
N LYS A 186 -6.34 -16.86 -16.64
CA LYS A 186 -6.95 -15.56 -16.35
C LYS A 186 -5.89 -14.51 -16.02
N THR A 187 -4.78 -14.49 -16.75
CA THR A 187 -3.77 -13.44 -16.62
C THR A 187 -4.36 -12.07 -16.96
N LEU A 188 -3.80 -11.02 -16.37
CA LEU A 188 -4.26 -9.64 -16.59
C LEU A 188 -4.34 -9.28 -18.08
N LEU A 189 -3.35 -9.67 -18.90
CA LEU A 189 -3.37 -9.41 -20.34
C LEU A 189 -4.57 -10.02 -21.05
N LYS A 190 -4.92 -11.27 -20.75
CA LYS A 190 -6.01 -11.99 -21.41
C LYS A 190 -7.36 -11.34 -21.10
N VAL A 191 -7.50 -10.77 -19.90
CA VAL A 191 -8.76 -10.17 -19.42
C VAL A 191 -8.78 -8.64 -19.57
N ALA A 192 -7.66 -8.02 -19.95
CA ALA A 192 -7.55 -6.59 -20.14
C ALA A 192 -8.47 -6.01 -21.25
N PRO A 193 -8.67 -6.63 -22.43
CA PRO A 193 -9.41 -6.00 -23.52
C PRO A 193 -10.79 -5.41 -23.15
N PRO A 194 -11.71 -6.16 -22.51
CA PRO A 194 -13.00 -5.59 -22.09
C PRO A 194 -12.84 -4.46 -21.06
N GLY A 195 -11.85 -4.57 -20.17
CA GLY A 195 -11.53 -3.52 -19.19
C GLY A 195 -11.04 -2.24 -19.87
N LEU A 196 -10.10 -2.35 -20.82
CA LEU A 196 -9.57 -1.23 -21.58
C LEU A 196 -10.66 -0.52 -22.39
N GLU A 197 -11.53 -1.27 -23.05
CA GLU A 197 -12.67 -0.72 -23.80
C GLU A 197 -13.66 0.01 -22.88
N PHE A 198 -13.98 -0.58 -21.72
CA PHE A 198 -14.81 0.06 -20.72
C PHE A 198 -14.19 1.36 -20.19
N MET A 199 -12.92 1.33 -19.81
CA MET A 199 -12.19 2.52 -19.37
C MET A 199 -12.17 3.61 -20.45
N ASP A 200 -11.91 3.24 -21.71
CA ASP A 200 -11.90 4.19 -22.83
C ASP A 200 -13.28 4.81 -23.08
N LYS A 201 -14.35 4.00 -23.05
CA LYS A 201 -15.73 4.48 -23.18
C LYS A 201 -16.10 5.44 -22.05
N VAL A 202 -15.80 5.06 -20.81
CA VAL A 202 -16.18 5.85 -19.61
C VAL A 202 -15.41 7.16 -19.56
N LEU A 203 -14.10 7.14 -19.80
CA LEU A 203 -13.22 8.30 -19.66
C LEU A 203 -13.27 9.29 -20.84
N LYS A 204 -14.05 9.00 -21.89
CA LYS A 204 -14.38 9.95 -22.96
C LYS A 204 -15.29 11.09 -22.47
N ASP A 205 -16.18 10.83 -21.51
CA ASP A 205 -17.00 11.89 -20.92
C ASP A 205 -16.28 12.49 -19.69
N PRO A 206 -15.92 13.78 -19.70
CA PRO A 206 -15.24 14.42 -18.57
C PRO A 206 -16.10 14.54 -17.30
N LYS A 207 -17.41 14.29 -17.38
CA LYS A 207 -18.29 14.23 -16.20
C LYS A 207 -18.21 12.90 -15.47
N ASN A 208 -17.71 11.85 -16.14
CA ASN A 208 -17.57 10.56 -15.50
C ASN A 208 -16.42 10.56 -14.51
N ARG A 209 -16.59 9.74 -13.49
CA ARG A 209 -15.65 9.43 -12.41
C ARG A 209 -15.58 7.91 -12.33
N LEU A 210 -14.47 7.35 -12.78
CA LEU A 210 -14.20 5.92 -12.81
C LEU A 210 -13.38 5.53 -11.59
N PHE A 211 -13.85 4.54 -10.85
CA PHE A 211 -13.12 3.92 -9.75
C PHE A 211 -12.68 2.50 -10.15
N VAL A 212 -11.38 2.23 -10.10
CA VAL A 212 -10.82 0.90 -10.39
C VAL A 212 -10.28 0.31 -9.09
N HIS A 213 -10.71 -0.92 -8.75
CA HIS A 213 -10.24 -1.59 -7.54
C HIS A 213 -10.03 -3.09 -7.74
N CYS A 214 -9.27 -3.67 -6.81
CA CYS A 214 -9.21 -5.10 -6.58
C CYS A 214 -9.39 -5.34 -5.07
N ALA A 215 -8.76 -6.37 -4.49
CA ALA A 215 -8.77 -6.58 -3.04
C ALA A 215 -8.05 -5.44 -2.29
N ALA A 216 -6.74 -5.26 -2.54
CA ALA A 216 -5.89 -4.28 -1.84
C ALA A 216 -5.69 -2.96 -2.60
N GLY A 217 -5.93 -2.95 -3.91
CA GLY A 217 -5.52 -1.85 -4.78
C GLY A 217 -4.01 -1.75 -4.95
N GLY A 218 -3.30 -2.88 -4.94
CA GLY A 218 -1.82 -2.94 -4.93
C GLY A 218 -1.18 -3.57 -6.17
N SER A 219 -1.83 -4.57 -6.80
CA SER A 219 -1.31 -5.35 -7.94
C SER A 219 -2.22 -5.28 -9.19
N ARG A 220 -3.34 -6.02 -9.23
CA ARG A 220 -4.25 -6.10 -10.40
C ARG A 220 -4.81 -4.79 -10.90
N SER A 221 -5.51 -4.04 -10.03
CA SER A 221 -6.11 -2.77 -10.43
C SER A 221 -5.11 -1.69 -10.84
N PRO A 222 -3.97 -1.49 -10.16
CA PRO A 222 -2.97 -0.57 -10.68
C PRO A 222 -2.35 -1.07 -11.99
N ALA A 223 -2.16 -2.37 -12.18
CA ALA A 223 -1.66 -2.91 -13.44
C ALA A 223 -2.64 -2.68 -14.60
N MET A 224 -3.94 -2.82 -14.38
CA MET A 224 -4.97 -2.46 -15.37
C MET A 224 -4.93 -0.96 -15.72
N ILE A 225 -4.77 -0.10 -14.72
CA ILE A 225 -4.62 1.34 -14.95
C ILE A 225 -3.33 1.64 -15.75
N VAL A 226 -2.21 1.02 -15.39
CA VAL A 226 -0.94 1.16 -16.12
C VAL A 226 -1.12 0.78 -17.58
N HIS A 227 -1.75 -0.37 -17.85
CA HIS A 227 -2.07 -0.80 -19.20
C HIS A 227 -2.94 0.23 -19.92
N TYR A 228 -4.00 0.72 -19.28
CA TYR A 228 -4.88 1.73 -19.89
C TYR A 228 -4.17 3.05 -20.19
N LEU A 229 -3.30 3.55 -19.30
CA LEU A 229 -2.60 4.82 -19.51
C LEU A 229 -1.71 4.78 -20.77
N VAL A 230 -1.03 3.65 -21.00
CA VAL A 230 -0.23 3.44 -22.22
C VAL A 230 -1.14 3.16 -23.43
N TYR A 231 -2.17 2.33 -23.27
CA TYR A 231 -3.13 2.00 -24.33
C TYR A 231 -3.84 3.23 -24.91
N SER A 232 -4.26 4.14 -24.03
CA SER A 232 -4.95 5.39 -24.40
C SER A 232 -3.99 6.48 -24.90
N GLY A 233 -2.67 6.26 -24.82
CA GLY A 233 -1.65 7.25 -25.19
C GLY A 233 -1.53 8.42 -24.21
N ARG A 234 -2.09 8.29 -23.00
CA ARG A 234 -1.92 9.29 -21.92
C ARG A 234 -0.50 9.30 -21.37
N GLU A 235 0.18 8.15 -21.41
CA GLU A 235 1.59 7.98 -21.05
C GLU A 235 2.34 7.29 -22.18
N LYS A 236 3.64 7.59 -22.35
CA LYS A 236 4.40 7.09 -23.51
C LYS A 236 4.99 5.71 -23.27
N SER A 237 5.21 5.34 -22.02
CA SER A 237 5.77 4.04 -21.65
C SER A 237 5.13 3.48 -20.37
N VAL A 238 5.33 2.18 -20.16
CA VAL A 238 4.90 1.47 -18.95
C VAL A 238 5.56 2.07 -17.71
N GLU A 239 6.82 2.49 -17.79
CA GLU A 239 7.54 3.12 -16.69
C GLU A 239 6.95 4.47 -16.29
N GLU A 240 6.55 5.29 -17.28
CA GLU A 240 5.87 6.56 -17.03
C GLU A 240 4.51 6.32 -16.38
N ALA A 241 3.71 5.40 -16.93
CA ALA A 241 2.43 5.01 -16.36
C ALA A 241 2.54 4.49 -14.92
N VAL A 242 3.55 3.67 -14.62
CA VAL A 242 3.82 3.20 -13.24
C VAL A 242 4.16 4.36 -12.31
N LYS A 243 4.93 5.36 -12.77
CA LYS A 243 5.22 6.55 -11.96
C LYS A 243 3.96 7.35 -11.68
N THR A 244 3.08 7.54 -12.66
CA THR A 244 1.80 8.23 -12.50
C THR A 244 0.88 7.51 -11.51
N VAL A 245 0.80 6.18 -11.59
CA VAL A 245 0.01 5.41 -10.62
C VAL A 245 0.63 5.47 -9.22
N ARG A 246 1.96 5.41 -9.10
CA ARG A 246 2.67 5.47 -7.81
C ARG A 246 2.67 6.88 -7.19
N SER A 247 2.52 7.95 -7.96
CA SER A 247 2.35 9.29 -7.38
C SER A 247 0.99 9.42 -6.69
N GLY A 248 -0.05 8.82 -7.26
CA GLY A 248 -1.38 8.73 -6.65
C GLY A 248 -1.47 7.73 -5.51
N ARG A 249 -0.80 6.55 -5.61
CA ARG A 249 -0.81 5.48 -4.58
C ARG A 249 0.58 4.85 -4.40
N PRO A 250 1.43 5.34 -3.47
CA PRO A 250 2.86 4.99 -3.42
C PRO A 250 3.24 3.55 -3.05
N PHE A 251 2.32 2.78 -2.49
CA PHE A 251 2.56 1.38 -2.12
C PHE A 251 2.24 0.38 -3.24
N VAL A 252 1.80 0.86 -4.41
CA VAL A 252 1.56 0.02 -5.59
C VAL A 252 2.82 -0.77 -5.95
N ASP A 253 2.64 -2.08 -6.01
CA ASP A 253 3.65 -3.06 -6.32
C ASP A 253 3.08 -4.07 -7.31
N ILE A 254 3.39 -3.85 -8.59
CA ILE A 254 2.94 -4.68 -9.70
C ILE A 254 4.05 -5.67 -9.99
N GLY A 255 3.71 -6.97 -10.05
CA GLY A 255 4.65 -8.03 -10.41
C GLY A 255 5.35 -7.74 -11.74
N SER A 256 6.64 -8.11 -11.84
CA SER A 256 7.43 -7.89 -13.05
C SER A 256 6.86 -8.63 -14.25
N ASP A 257 6.30 -9.81 -14.02
CA ASP A 257 5.55 -10.60 -15.00
C ASP A 257 4.41 -9.80 -15.62
N HIS A 258 3.57 -9.14 -14.82
CA HIS A 258 2.50 -8.28 -15.35
C HIS A 258 3.03 -7.07 -16.13
N LEU A 259 4.14 -6.48 -15.71
CA LEU A 259 4.73 -5.34 -16.41
C LEU A 259 5.34 -5.75 -17.75
N ASP A 260 6.05 -6.88 -17.79
CA ASP A 260 6.67 -7.41 -19.01
C ASP A 260 5.61 -7.82 -20.02
N ASP A 261 4.53 -8.44 -19.54
CA ASP A 261 3.31 -8.74 -20.29
C ASP A 261 2.73 -7.47 -20.96
N ILE A 262 2.49 -6.40 -20.19
CA ILE A 262 1.96 -5.13 -20.72
C ILE A 262 2.91 -4.52 -21.75
N LYS A 263 4.23 -4.55 -21.49
CA LYS A 263 5.24 -4.07 -22.44
C LYS A 263 5.19 -4.84 -23.75
N GLY A 264 5.20 -6.16 -23.69
CA GLY A 264 5.13 -7.05 -24.85
C GLY A 264 3.92 -6.73 -25.73
N TYR A 265 2.74 -6.57 -25.12
CA TYR A 265 1.52 -6.18 -25.83
C TYR A 265 1.67 -4.87 -26.62
N HIS A 266 2.26 -3.83 -26.01
CA HIS A 266 2.44 -2.54 -26.67
C HIS A 266 3.53 -2.56 -27.74
N GLU A 267 4.60 -3.34 -27.54
CA GLU A 267 5.67 -3.53 -28.53
C GLU A 267 5.15 -4.23 -29.79
N GLU A 268 4.40 -5.33 -29.65
CA GLU A 268 3.78 -6.06 -30.76
C GLU A 268 2.84 -5.17 -31.57
N LYS A 269 1.96 -4.43 -30.87
CA LYS A 269 1.02 -3.49 -31.50
C LYS A 269 1.74 -2.35 -32.22
N SER A 270 2.91 -1.93 -31.75
CA SER A 270 3.73 -0.92 -32.42
C SER A 270 4.44 -1.45 -33.67
N ARG A 271 4.75 -2.76 -33.72
CA ARG A 271 5.36 -3.42 -34.88
C ARG A 271 4.31 -3.64 -35.97
N GLY A 272 3.14 -4.18 -35.63
CA GLY A 272 2.05 -4.40 -36.59
C GLY A 272 1.39 -3.14 -37.17
N LYS A 273 1.73 -1.93 -36.68
CA LYS A 273 1.35 -0.65 -37.31
C LYS A 273 2.39 -0.09 -38.28
N ARG A 274 3.60 -0.66 -38.29
CA ARG A 274 4.72 -0.25 -39.15
C ARG A 274 4.79 -1.06 -40.45
N ASP A 275 4.05 -2.15 -40.52
CA ASP A 275 3.85 -3.00 -41.69
C ASP A 275 2.55 -2.61 -42.42
#